data_AF-A0A0S8C750-F1
#
_entry.id   AF-A0A0S8C750-F1
#
_cell.length_a   1.000
_cell.length_b   1.000
_cell.length_c   1.000
_cell.angle_alpha   90.00
_cell.angle_beta   90.00
_cell.angle_gamma   90.00
#
_symmetry.space_group_name_H-M   'P 1'
#
loop_
_entity.id
_entity.type
_entity.pdbx_description
1 polymer ?
#
loop_
_entity_poly.entity_id
_entity_poly.type
_entity_poly.pdbx_seq_one_letter_code
_entity_poly.pdbx_strand_id
1 'polypeptide(L)'
;MMTDEQWKEAIQETSGELGKLAELERPLTKEEQKHRSRYRIRKYVLDKIKEARDTNRRSDELYNTTYYQMLVPWGEKHPVLFFFLMRIVRARWWGITAYNYGDAWKKKEKGKK
;
A
#
# COMPACT_ATOMS: atom_id res chain seq x y z
N MET A 1 -9.14 -0.53 8.52
CA MET A 1 -8.90 -1.09 7.17
C MET A 1 -9.72 -0.30 6.19
N MET A 2 -9.29 -0.21 4.93
CA MET A 2 -10.10 0.36 3.86
C MET A 2 -11.36 -0.50 3.69
N THR A 3 -12.52 0.09 3.39
CA THR A 3 -13.72 -0.71 3.07
C THR A 3 -13.65 -1.26 1.65
N ASP A 4 -14.58 -2.14 1.27
CA ASP A 4 -14.67 -2.66 -0.09
C ASP A 4 -15.13 -1.57 -1.08
N GLU A 5 -16.03 -0.69 -0.66
CA GLU A 5 -16.50 0.46 -1.45
C GLU A 5 -15.36 1.44 -1.70
N GLN A 6 -14.62 1.81 -0.64
CA GLN A 6 -13.46 2.69 -0.76
C GLN A 6 -12.41 2.09 -1.71
N TRP A 7 -12.14 0.79 -1.59
CA TRP A 7 -11.17 0.12 -2.48
C TRP A 7 -11.65 0.12 -3.93
N LYS A 8 -12.93 -0.18 -4.17
CA LYS A 8 -13.54 -0.18 -5.52
C LYS A 8 -13.50 1.21 -6.16
N GLU A 9 -13.85 2.25 -5.40
CA GLU A 9 -13.79 3.63 -5.87
C GLU A 9 -12.35 4.03 -6.24
N ALA A 10 -11.41 3.76 -5.34
CA ALA A 10 -10.00 4.09 -5.55
C ALA A 10 -9.38 3.36 -6.75
N ILE A 11 -9.71 2.07 -6.96
CA ILE A 11 -9.17 1.30 -8.10
C ILE A 11 -9.81 1.73 -9.42
N GLN A 12 -11.10 2.11 -9.41
CA GLN A 12 -11.78 2.66 -10.58
C GLN A 12 -11.20 4.01 -10.98
N GLU A 13 -11.04 4.94 -10.03
CA GLU A 13 -10.41 6.24 -10.26
C GLU A 13 -8.99 6.05 -10.84
N THR A 14 -8.16 5.26 -10.17
CA THR A 14 -6.77 5.03 -10.58
C THR A 14 -6.68 4.37 -11.96
N SER A 15 -7.55 3.40 -12.26
CA SER A 15 -7.55 2.72 -13.55
C SER A 15 -8.09 3.62 -14.67
N GLY A 16 -9.10 4.44 -14.38
CA GLY A 16 -9.64 5.41 -15.33
C GLY A 16 -8.60 6.46 -15.72
N GLU A 17 -7.88 7.02 -14.75
CA GLU A 17 -6.81 8.00 -14.99
C GLU A 17 -5.63 7.38 -15.77
N LEU A 18 -5.26 6.13 -15.48
CA LEU A 18 -4.27 5.41 -16.27
C LEU A 18 -4.74 5.14 -17.70
N GLY A 19 -6.03 4.84 -17.90
CA GLY A 19 -6.66 4.65 -19.20
C GLY A 19 -6.58 5.92 -20.04
N LYS A 20 -7.02 7.05 -19.49
CA LYS A 20 -6.92 8.37 -20.14
C LYS A 20 -5.50 8.69 -20.61
N LEU A 21 -4.50 8.39 -19.79
CA LEU A 21 -3.09 8.61 -20.14
C LEU A 21 -2.55 7.58 -21.16
N ALA A 22 -3.18 6.42 -21.31
CA ALA A 22 -2.79 5.40 -22.28
C ALA A 22 -3.42 5.62 -23.66
N GLU A 23 -4.62 6.21 -23.71
CA GLU A 23 -5.39 6.50 -24.92
C GLU A 23 -4.91 7.76 -25.67
N LEU A 24 -3.96 8.51 -25.10
CA LEU A 24 -3.38 9.66 -25.79
C LEU A 24 -2.59 9.20 -27.02
N GLU A 25 -3.05 9.64 -28.20
CA GLU A 25 -2.36 9.41 -29.48
C GLU A 25 -1.01 10.13 -29.59
N ARG A 26 -0.73 11.06 -28.66
CA ARG A 26 0.51 11.83 -28.58
C ARG A 26 1.43 11.33 -27.46
N PRO A 27 2.75 11.54 -27.57
CA PRO A 27 3.66 11.27 -26.47
C PRO A 27 3.28 12.08 -25.22
N LEU A 28 3.43 11.44 -24.06
CA LEU A 28 3.18 12.04 -22.76
C LEU A 28 4.22 13.12 -22.45
N THR A 29 3.75 14.27 -22.00
CA THR A 29 4.59 15.33 -21.43
C THR A 29 5.27 14.84 -20.14
N LYS A 30 6.31 15.54 -19.70
CA LYS A 30 7.03 15.20 -18.44
C LYS A 30 6.09 15.16 -17.23
N GLU A 31 5.13 16.07 -17.15
CA GLU A 31 4.15 16.07 -16.07
C GLU A 31 3.20 14.88 -16.17
N GLU A 32 2.65 14.60 -17.34
CA GLU A 32 1.78 13.43 -17.56
C GLU A 32 2.49 12.10 -17.27
N GLN A 33 3.80 12.01 -17.55
CA GLN A 33 4.62 10.86 -17.16
C GLN A 33 4.73 10.73 -15.64
N LYS A 34 4.92 11.84 -14.91
CA LYS A 34 4.89 11.84 -13.43
C LYS A 34 3.52 11.44 -12.90
N HIS A 35 2.44 11.96 -13.48
CA HIS A 35 1.06 11.56 -13.14
C HIS A 35 0.84 10.06 -13.37
N ARG A 36 1.25 9.52 -14.52
CA ARG A 36 1.18 8.09 -14.83
C ARG A 36 1.96 7.25 -13.82
N SER A 37 3.16 7.68 -13.44
CA SER A 37 3.99 7.00 -12.44
C SER A 37 3.29 6.95 -11.08
N ARG A 38 2.70 8.07 -10.64
CA ARG A 38 1.92 8.14 -9.39
C ARG A 38 0.74 7.18 -9.38
N TYR A 39 -0.09 7.20 -10.43
CA TYR A 39 -1.23 6.28 -10.52
C TYR A 39 -0.80 4.81 -10.62
N ARG A 40 0.35 4.49 -11.24
CA ARG A 40 0.90 3.13 -11.22
C ARG A 40 1.25 2.67 -9.80
N ILE A 41 1.85 3.55 -8.99
CA ILE A 41 2.17 3.23 -7.59
C ILE A 41 0.88 3.05 -6.78
N ARG A 42 -0.12 3.93 -6.96
CA ARG A 42 -1.44 3.77 -6.31
C ARG A 42 -2.07 2.42 -6.65
N LYS A 43 -2.09 2.06 -7.93
CA LYS A 43 -2.64 0.78 -8.40
C LYS A 43 -1.93 -0.41 -7.76
N TYR A 44 -0.60 -0.39 -7.74
CA TYR A 44 0.21 -1.43 -7.10
C TYR A 44 -0.16 -1.63 -5.62
N VAL A 45 -0.34 -0.54 -4.87
CA VAL A 45 -0.70 -0.63 -3.44
C VAL A 45 -2.12 -1.16 -3.27
N LEU A 46 -3.07 -0.72 -4.10
CA LEU A 46 -4.44 -1.24 -4.08
C LEU A 46 -4.50 -2.74 -4.41
N ASP A 47 -3.69 -3.21 -5.37
CA ASP A 47 -3.57 -4.63 -5.69
C ASP A 47 -3.01 -5.41 -4.50
N LYS A 48 -2.05 -4.85 -3.75
CA LYS A 48 -1.51 -5.47 -2.52
C LYS A 48 -2.52 -5.52 -1.38
N ILE A 49 -3.42 -4.53 -1.26
CA ILE A 49 -4.54 -4.59 -0.31
C ILE A 49 -5.46 -5.76 -0.69
N LYS A 50 -5.80 -5.90 -1.97
CA LYS A 50 -6.63 -7.01 -2.46
C LYS A 50 -5.97 -8.37 -2.19
N GLU A 51 -4.70 -8.53 -2.53
CA GLU A 51 -3.94 -9.76 -2.29
C GLU A 51 -3.92 -10.12 -0.79
N ALA A 52 -3.76 -9.13 0.09
CA ALA A 52 -3.79 -9.35 1.53
C ALA A 52 -5.18 -9.77 2.04
N ARG A 53 -6.27 -9.23 1.47
CA ARG A 53 -7.64 -9.66 1.75
C ARG A 53 -7.87 -11.09 1.29
N ASP A 54 -7.52 -11.41 0.03
CA ASP A 54 -7.71 -12.73 -0.56
C ASP A 54 -6.92 -13.82 0.20
N THR A 55 -5.75 -13.47 0.73
CA THR A 55 -4.92 -14.37 1.55
C THR A 55 -5.20 -14.30 3.05
N ASN A 56 -6.22 -13.53 3.47
CA ASN A 56 -6.63 -13.30 4.86
C ASN A 56 -5.49 -12.82 5.79
N ARG A 57 -4.51 -12.10 5.24
CA ARG A 57 -3.36 -11.54 5.96
C ARG A 57 -3.68 -10.15 6.48
N ARG A 58 -4.41 -10.10 7.60
CA ARG A 58 -4.87 -8.84 8.23
C ARG A 58 -3.75 -7.83 8.54
N SER A 59 -2.55 -8.30 8.90
CA SER A 59 -1.39 -7.41 9.16
C SER A 59 -0.93 -6.69 7.90
N ASP A 60 -0.94 -7.40 6.77
CA ASP A 60 -0.47 -6.91 5.49
C ASP A 60 -1.53 -5.99 4.87
N GLU A 61 -2.81 -6.32 5.04
CA GLU A 61 -3.92 -5.46 4.63
C GLU A 61 -3.88 -4.12 5.36
N LEU A 62 -3.66 -4.15 6.68
CA LEU A 62 -3.54 -2.94 7.50
C LEU A 62 -2.33 -2.10 7.06
N TYR A 63 -1.18 -2.74 6.85
CA TYR A 63 0.03 -2.06 6.37
C TYR A 63 -0.19 -1.37 5.03
N ASN A 64 -0.74 -2.09 4.05
CA ASN A 64 -0.95 -1.56 2.71
C ASN A 64 -2.05 -0.49 2.67
N THR A 65 -3.08 -0.61 3.50
CA THR A 65 -4.09 0.45 3.71
C THR A 65 -3.42 1.72 4.23
N THR A 66 -2.61 1.61 5.28
CA THR A 66 -1.90 2.75 5.87
C THR A 66 -0.92 3.36 4.86
N TYR A 67 -0.21 2.53 4.09
CA TYR A 67 0.64 2.98 2.99
C TYR A 67 -0.15 3.83 1.98
N TYR A 68 -1.31 3.34 1.53
CA TYR A 68 -2.16 4.03 0.56
C TYR A 68 -2.64 5.39 1.09
N GLN A 69 -3.12 5.42 2.35
CA GLN A 69 -3.60 6.64 3.00
C GLN A 69 -2.52 7.69 3.19
N MET A 70 -1.25 7.30 3.34
CA MET A 70 -0.13 8.26 3.39
C MET A 70 0.33 8.68 2.00
N LEU A 71 0.27 7.77 1.03
CA LEU A 71 0.72 7.99 -0.35
C LEU A 71 -0.13 9.06 -1.04
N VAL A 72 -1.45 8.90 -1.04
CA VAL A 72 -2.39 9.74 -1.82
C VAL A 72 -2.36 11.23 -1.43
N PRO A 73 -2.49 11.62 -0.15
CA PRO A 73 -2.53 13.04 0.23
C PRO A 73 -1.14 13.69 0.32
N TRP A 74 -0.09 12.93 0.65
CA TRP A 74 1.21 13.49 1.01
C TRP A 74 2.41 12.87 0.30
N GLY A 75 2.44 11.54 0.15
CA GLY A 75 3.57 10.83 -0.45
C GLY A 75 3.88 11.21 -1.89
N GLU A 76 2.86 11.62 -2.64
CA GLU A 76 3.02 12.11 -4.01
C GLU A 76 3.65 13.49 -4.14
N LYS A 77 3.47 14.35 -3.12
CA LYS A 77 4.05 15.70 -3.10
C LYS A 77 5.48 15.69 -2.57
N HIS A 78 5.81 14.76 -1.68
CA HIS A 78 7.12 14.66 -1.04
C HIS A 78 7.70 13.24 -1.13
N PRO A 79 8.11 12.77 -2.32
CA PRO A 79 8.57 11.39 -2.51
C PRO A 79 9.79 11.03 -1.66
N VAL A 80 10.69 11.98 -1.42
CA VAL A 80 11.88 11.77 -0.58
C VAL A 80 11.48 11.61 0.90
N LEU A 81 10.65 12.51 1.43
CA LEU A 81 10.20 12.41 2.83
C LEU A 81 9.35 11.17 3.04
N PHE A 82 8.52 10.81 2.05
CA PHE A 82 7.75 9.58 2.05
C PHE A 82 8.64 8.34 2.10
N PHE A 83 9.74 8.32 1.35
CA PHE A 83 10.71 7.22 1.42
C PHE A 83 11.27 7.05 2.83
N PHE A 84 11.67 8.14 3.50
CA PHE A 84 12.18 8.08 4.87
C PHE A 84 11.08 7.64 5.87
N LEU A 85 9.89 8.22 5.78
CA LEU A 85 8.75 7.86 6.62
C LEU A 85 8.41 6.37 6.46
N MET A 86 8.38 5.87 5.23
CA MET A 86 8.09 4.46 4.95
C MET A 86 9.15 3.52 5.52
N ARG A 87 10.43 3.92 5.60
CA ARG A 87 11.45 3.14 6.30
C ARG A 87 11.17 3.04 7.80
N ILE A 88 10.74 4.14 8.43
CA ILE A 88 10.37 4.16 9.86
C ILE A 88 9.14 3.30 10.10
N VAL A 89 8.09 3.45 9.29
CA VAL A 89 6.86 2.66 9.37
C VAL A 89 7.17 1.18 9.18
N ARG A 90 7.99 0.82 8.19
CA ARG A 90 8.42 -0.57 7.95
C ARG A 90 9.21 -1.12 9.13
N ALA A 91 10.18 -0.37 9.68
CA ALA A 91 10.94 -0.81 10.85
C ALA A 91 10.04 -1.05 12.07
N ARG A 92 9.08 -0.15 12.32
CA ARG A 92 8.07 -0.32 13.38
C ARG A 92 7.18 -1.54 13.13
N TRP A 93 6.77 -1.78 11.89
CA TRP A 93 5.94 -2.94 11.53
C TRP A 93 6.70 -4.26 11.67
N TRP A 94 7.98 -4.29 11.30
CA TRP A 94 8.88 -5.42 11.52
C TRP A 94 9.09 -5.70 13.02
N GLY A 95 9.20 -4.65 13.85
CA GLY A 95 9.24 -4.80 15.30
C GLY A 95 7.96 -5.41 15.87
N ILE A 96 6.79 -5.00 15.37
CA ILE A 96 5.48 -5.52 15.80
C ILE A 96 5.27 -6.97 15.33
N THR A 97 5.62 -7.31 14.09
CA THR A 97 5.53 -8.69 13.59
C THR A 97 6.52 -9.61 14.30
N ALA A 98 7.75 -9.16 14.58
CA ALA A 98 8.72 -9.91 15.36
C ALA A 98 8.25 -10.16 16.81
N TYR A 99 7.60 -9.18 17.44
CA TYR A 99 7.00 -9.34 18.78
C TYR A 99 5.86 -10.37 18.78
N ASN A 100 4.96 -10.31 17.79
CA ASN A 100 3.85 -11.25 17.68
C ASN A 100 4.33 -12.70 17.42
N TYR A 101 5.43 -12.89 16.68
CA TYR A 101 6.06 -14.20 16.52
C TYR A 101 6.76 -14.69 17.79
N GLY A 102 7.39 -13.79 18.57
CA GLY A 102 8.03 -14.11 19.84
C GLY A 102 7.07 -14.60 20.91
N ASP A 103 5.88 -13.98 21.02
CA ASP A 103 4.85 -14.41 21.96
C ASP A 103 4.14 -15.70 21.54
N ALA A 104 3.98 -15.93 20.23
CA ALA A 104 3.46 -17.20 19.70
C ALA A 104 4.40 -18.39 19.99
N TRP A 105 5.72 -18.17 19.95
CA TRP A 105 6.72 -19.16 20.35
C TRP A 105 6.70 -19.44 21.86
N LYS A 106 6.64 -18.39 22.70
CA LYS A 106 6.56 -18.55 24.17
C LYS A 106 5.29 -19.28 24.64
N LYS A 107 4.14 -19.11 23.96
CA LYS A 107 2.93 -19.87 24.26
C LYS A 107 3.06 -21.36 23.91
N LYS A 108 3.78 -21.72 22.84
CA LYS A 108 4.03 -23.13 22.49
C LYS A 108 4.94 -23.85 23.49
N GLU A 109 5.91 -23.16 24.08
CA GLU A 109 6.76 -23.76 25.12
C GLU A 109 6.04 -23.95 26.46
N LYS A 110 5.12 -23.05 26.82
CA LYS A 110 4.35 -23.15 28.07
C LYS A 110 3.19 -24.15 28.04
N GLY A 111 2.80 -24.65 26.87
CA GLY A 111 1.78 -25.71 26.70
C GLY A 111 2.34 -27.14 26.64
N LYS A 112 3.65 -27.31 26.86
CA LYS A 112 4.36 -28.62 26.88
C LYS A 112 4.87 -29.00 28.28
N LYS A 113 4.23 -28.50 29.34
CA LYS A 113 4.47 -28.97 30.72
C LYS A 113 3.23 -29.68 31.25
#